data_AF-A0A2V8U9I3-F1
#
_entry.id   AF-A0A2V8U9I3-F1
#
_cell.length_a   1.000
_cell.length_b   1.000
_cell.length_c   1.000
_cell.angle_alpha   90.00
_cell.angle_beta   90.00
_cell.angle_gamma   90.00
#
_symmetry.space_group_name_H-M   'P 1'
#
loop_
_entity.id
_entity.type
_entity.pdbx_description
1 polymer ?
#
loop_
_entity_poly.entity_id
_entity_poly.type
_entity_poly.pdbx_seq_one_letter_code
_entity_poly.pdbx_strand_id
1 'polypeptide(L)'
;MSDRAFLFIFSCAVILASLGAAIWLVATGQAAYVDGLFLLLMCLLVAFAFGLYVMFMIRRAIESLEAPAAAKTAKPASGTQTKAASGTPAKTAPLVSAEKTE
;
A
#
# COMPACT_ATOMS: atom_id res chain seq x y z
N MET A 1 6.45 -7.61 0.85
CA MET A 1 6.03 -6.84 -0.35
C MET A 1 5.19 -7.66 -1.36
N SER A 2 4.72 -8.89 -1.05
CA SER A 2 3.95 -9.73 -1.98
C SER A 2 2.48 -9.33 -2.14
N ASP A 3 1.89 -8.70 -1.13
CA ASP A 3 0.48 -8.32 -1.10
C ASP A 3 0.04 -7.49 -2.32
N ARG A 4 0.84 -6.48 -2.69
CA ARG A 4 0.57 -5.62 -3.85
C ARG A 4 0.68 -6.36 -5.19
N ALA A 5 1.59 -7.33 -5.29
CA ALA A 5 1.77 -8.14 -6.49
C ALA A 5 0.61 -9.14 -6.66
N PHE A 6 0.14 -9.73 -5.56
CA PHE A 6 -1.04 -10.58 -5.56
C PHE A 6 -2.29 -9.80 -5.99
N LEU A 7 -2.51 -8.60 -5.41
CA LEU A 7 -3.61 -7.73 -5.81
C LEU A 7 -3.55 -7.34 -7.29
N PHE A 8 -2.37 -7.14 -7.86
CA PHE A 8 -2.21 -6.84 -9.28
C PHE A 8 -2.61 -8.02 -10.17
N ILE A 9 -2.11 -9.23 -9.88
CA ILE A 9 -2.46 -10.44 -10.65
C ILE A 9 -3.95 -10.74 -10.51
N PHE A 10 -4.50 -10.63 -9.30
CA PHE A 10 -5.93 -10.78 -9.06
C PHE A 10 -6.75 -9.78 -9.88
N SER A 11 -6.34 -8.50 -9.90
CA SER A 11 -6.98 -7.47 -10.72
C SER A 11 -6.98 -7.84 -12.21
N CYS A 12 -5.85 -8.31 -12.74
CA CYS A 12 -5.78 -8.79 -14.12
C CYS A 12 -6.73 -9.97 -14.38
N ALA A 13 -6.80 -10.94 -13.47
CA ALA A 13 -7.71 -12.06 -13.60
C ALA A 13 -9.19 -11.62 -13.61
N VAL A 14 -9.56 -10.68 -12.74
CA VAL A 14 -10.92 -10.12 -12.69
C VAL A 14 -11.26 -9.36 -13.96
N ILE A 15 -10.32 -8.57 -14.51
CA ILE A 15 -10.51 -7.86 -15.80
C ILE A 15 -10.75 -8.88 -16.93
N LEU A 16 -9.95 -9.94 -17.01
CA LEU A 16 -10.12 -10.95 -18.05
C LEU A 16 -11.44 -11.71 -17.92
N ALA A 17 -11.83 -12.09 -16.70
CA ALA A 17 -13.10 -12.75 -16.44
C ALA A 17 -14.30 -11.86 -16.80
N SER A 18 -14.27 -10.58 -16.41
CA SER A 18 -15.33 -9.62 -16.70
C SER A 18 -15.42 -9.26 -18.18
N LEU A 19 -14.29 -9.11 -18.89
CA LEU A 19 -14.30 -8.95 -20.35
C LEU A 19 -14.82 -10.20 -21.06
N GLY A 20 -14.41 -11.40 -20.62
CA GLY A 20 -14.90 -12.66 -21.16
C GLY A 20 -16.41 -12.79 -21.01
N ALA A 21 -16.94 -12.48 -19.83
CA ALA A 21 -18.38 -12.45 -19.58
C ALA A 21 -19.10 -11.41 -20.44
N ALA A 22 -18.54 -10.20 -20.57
CA ALA A 22 -19.13 -9.16 -21.42
C ALA A 22 -19.20 -9.59 -22.90
N ILE A 23 -18.11 -10.16 -23.45
CA ILE A 23 -18.08 -10.69 -24.81
C ILE A 23 -19.11 -11.81 -24.99
N TRP A 24 -19.23 -12.70 -24.01
CA TRP A 24 -20.21 -13.77 -24.03
C TRP A 24 -21.65 -13.27 -24.05
N LEU A 25 -21.97 -12.27 -23.21
CA LEU A 25 -23.31 -11.65 -23.16
C LEU A 25 -23.67 -10.97 -24.49
N VAL A 26 -22.70 -10.37 -25.17
CA VAL A 26 -22.90 -9.78 -26.51
C VAL A 26 -23.09 -10.89 -27.54
N ALA A 27 -22.23 -11.90 -27.55
CA ALA A 27 -22.27 -12.99 -28.53
C ALA A 27 -23.57 -13.81 -28.46
N THR A 28 -24.13 -13.98 -27.27
CA THR A 28 -25.39 -14.71 -27.03
C THR A 28 -26.64 -13.85 -27.21
N GLY A 29 -26.50 -12.54 -27.49
CA GLY A 29 -27.63 -11.61 -27.61
C GLY A 29 -28.32 -11.28 -26.29
N GLN A 30 -27.77 -11.72 -25.14
CA GLN A 30 -28.32 -11.41 -23.81
C GLN A 30 -28.30 -9.91 -23.52
N ALA A 31 -27.38 -9.16 -24.12
CA ALA A 31 -27.31 -7.70 -24.01
C ALA A 31 -28.56 -6.96 -24.55
N ALA A 32 -29.42 -7.63 -25.34
CA ALA A 32 -30.69 -7.05 -25.80
C ALA A 32 -31.81 -7.08 -24.75
N TYR A 33 -31.61 -7.81 -23.65
CA TYR A 33 -32.55 -7.89 -22.52
C TYR A 33 -32.08 -6.97 -21.39
N VAL A 34 -33.02 -6.44 -20.59
CA VAL A 34 -32.71 -5.50 -19.49
C VAL A 34 -31.73 -6.11 -18.49
N ASP A 35 -31.92 -7.38 -18.12
CA ASP A 35 -31.06 -8.09 -17.18
C ASP A 35 -29.64 -8.30 -17.74
N GLY A 36 -29.54 -8.74 -19.00
CA GLY A 36 -28.26 -8.92 -19.67
C GLY A 36 -27.53 -7.60 -19.96
N LEU A 37 -28.25 -6.52 -20.27
CA LEU A 37 -27.67 -5.18 -20.40
C LEU A 37 -27.14 -4.68 -19.05
N PHE A 38 -27.88 -4.88 -17.96
CA PHE A 38 -27.42 -4.54 -16.62
C PHE A 38 -26.14 -5.33 -16.26
N LEU A 39 -26.14 -6.64 -16.47
CA LEU A 39 -24.98 -7.50 -16.25
C LEU A 39 -23.77 -7.08 -17.10
N LEU A 40 -24.00 -6.71 -18.36
CA LEU A 40 -22.95 -6.19 -19.25
C LEU A 40 -22.35 -4.90 -18.71
N LEU A 41 -23.19 -3.94 -18.31
CA LEU A 41 -22.75 -2.68 -17.73
C LEU A 41 -21.99 -2.90 -16.42
N MET A 42 -22.44 -3.83 -15.56
CA MET A 42 -21.74 -4.21 -14.34
C MET A 42 -20.38 -4.86 -14.63
N CYS A 43 -20.31 -5.76 -15.63
CA CYS A 43 -19.03 -6.35 -16.06
C CYS A 43 -18.06 -5.27 -16.54
N LEU A 44 -18.52 -4.34 -17.38
CA LEU A 44 -17.72 -3.22 -17.85
C LEU A 44 -17.29 -2.30 -16.71
N LEU A 45 -18.16 -2.00 -15.75
CA LEU A 45 -17.86 -1.15 -14.60
C LEU A 45 -16.78 -1.78 -13.71
N VAL A 46 -16.89 -3.09 -13.44
CA VAL A 46 -15.89 -3.84 -12.68
C VAL A 46 -14.55 -3.86 -13.43
N ALA A 47 -14.57 -4.18 -14.73
CA ALA A 47 -13.36 -4.13 -15.57
C ALA A 47 -12.72 -2.74 -15.58
N PHE A 48 -13.53 -1.68 -15.65
CA PHE A 48 -13.07 -0.31 -15.63
C PHE A 48 -12.43 0.07 -14.28
N ALA A 49 -13.06 -0.27 -13.15
CA ALA A 49 -12.52 0.01 -11.82
C ALA A 49 -11.16 -0.67 -11.59
N PHE A 50 -11.04 -1.96 -11.94
CA PHE A 50 -9.76 -2.67 -11.85
C PHE A 50 -8.75 -2.19 -12.88
N GLY A 51 -9.18 -1.80 -14.08
CA GLY A 51 -8.32 -1.19 -15.10
C GLY A 51 -7.69 0.12 -14.60
N LEU A 52 -8.46 0.98 -13.94
CA LEU A 52 -7.95 2.20 -13.29
C LEU A 52 -6.94 1.88 -12.19
N TYR A 53 -7.21 0.87 -11.35
CA TYR A 53 -6.28 0.43 -10.33
C TYR A 53 -4.95 -0.07 -10.92
N VAL A 54 -5.01 -0.89 -11.96
CA VAL A 54 -3.84 -1.38 -12.70
C VAL A 54 -3.06 -0.21 -13.32
N MET A 55 -3.75 0.74 -13.96
CA MET A 55 -3.13 1.95 -14.52
C MET A 55 -2.42 2.77 -13.44
N PHE A 56 -3.04 2.97 -12.28
CA PHE A 56 -2.43 3.67 -11.14
C PHE A 56 -1.19 2.93 -10.63
N MET A 57 -1.26 1.61 -10.47
CA MET A 57 -0.15 0.79 -10.02
C MET A 57 1.04 0.84 -11.00
N ILE A 58 0.78 0.78 -12.31
CA ILE A 58 1.81 0.88 -13.36
C ILE A 58 2.45 2.28 -13.34
N ARG A 59 1.65 3.36 -13.32
CA ARG A 59 2.17 4.73 -13.26
C ARG A 59 3.06 4.94 -12.04
N ARG A 60 2.65 4.46 -10.87
CA ARG A 60 3.45 4.54 -9.65
C ARG A 60 4.74 3.71 -9.73
N ALA A 61 4.70 2.56 -10.40
CA ALA A 61 5.90 1.74 -10.60
C ALA A 61 6.89 2.43 -11.55
N ILE A 62 6.42 3.08 -12.62
CA ILE A 62 7.26 3.85 -13.56
C ILE A 62 7.90 5.04 -12.84
N GLU A 63 7.14 5.82 -12.07
CA GLU A 63 7.67 6.94 -11.30
C GLU A 63 8.73 6.50 -10.27
N SER A 64 8.57 5.30 -9.68
CA SER A 64 9.58 4.70 -8.79
C SER A 64 10.84 4.23 -9.52
N LEU A 65 10.80 4.03 -10.84
CA LEU A 65 11.94 3.66 -11.66
C LEU A 65 12.63 4.89 -12.26
N GLU A 66 11.88 5.97 -12.51
CA GLU A 66 12.39 7.27 -12.98
C GLU A 66 12.97 8.13 -11.85
N ALA A 67 12.58 7.88 -10.59
CA ALA A 67 13.31 8.40 -9.44
C ALA A 67 14.75 7.84 -9.50
N PRO A 68 15.78 8.70 -9.63
CA PRO A 68 17.15 8.22 -9.74
C PRO A 68 17.50 7.39 -8.51
N ALA A 69 18.38 6.41 -8.70
CA ALA A 69 19.04 5.63 -7.66
C ALA A 69 19.80 6.53 -6.66
N ALA A 70 19.05 7.26 -5.84
CA ALA A 70 19.52 8.27 -4.91
C ALA A 70 18.74 8.20 -3.60
N ALA A 71 18.27 7.02 -3.20
CA ALA A 71 18.22 6.69 -1.79
C ALA A 71 19.57 6.07 -1.41
N LYS A 72 20.56 6.95 -1.29
CA LYS A 72 21.82 6.63 -0.60
C LYS A 72 21.47 5.97 0.73
N THR A 73 21.92 4.74 0.91
CA THR A 73 22.51 4.18 2.13
C THR A 73 22.18 4.93 3.43
N ALA A 74 21.37 4.32 4.29
CA ALA A 74 21.41 4.62 5.73
C ALA A 74 20.94 3.43 6.59
N LYS A 75 21.73 2.35 6.62
CA LYS A 75 22.05 1.56 7.84
C LYS A 75 23.14 0.54 7.45
N PRO A 76 24.20 0.29 8.25
CA PRO A 76 24.21 0.04 9.70
C PRO A 76 25.31 0.88 10.40
N ALA A 77 25.62 0.88 11.70
CA ALA A 77 25.34 0.05 12.85
C ALA A 77 25.62 0.89 14.12
N SER A 78 25.38 0.29 15.28
CA SER A 78 25.74 0.71 16.65
C SER A 78 27.00 1.57 16.81
N GLY A 79 26.87 2.58 17.67
CA GLY A 79 27.99 3.25 18.34
C GLY A 79 27.56 3.63 19.75
N THR A 80 27.79 2.74 20.71
CA THR A 80 27.89 3.11 22.11
C THR A 80 29.09 4.06 22.23
N GLN A 81 28.86 5.35 22.50
CA GLN A 81 29.89 6.21 23.04
C GLN A 81 29.37 7.01 24.24
N THR A 82 29.88 6.54 25.36
CA THR A 82 29.86 7.06 26.72
C THR A 82 30.50 8.45 26.80
N LYS A 83 29.82 9.36 27.52
CA LYS A 83 30.36 10.31 28.52
C LYS A 83 30.94 11.68 28.11
N ALA A 84 30.41 12.65 28.89
CA ALA A 84 30.93 13.96 29.30
C ALA A 84 30.90 15.10 28.28
N ALA A 85 30.65 16.36 28.63
CA ALA A 85 30.08 17.07 29.77
C ALA A 85 30.18 18.55 29.39
N SER A 86 29.14 19.36 29.60
CA SER A 86 29.28 20.79 29.97
C SER A 86 27.89 21.44 30.11
N GLY A 87 27.66 22.13 31.23
CA GLY A 87 26.52 23.05 31.37
C GLY A 87 25.61 22.91 32.61
N THR A 88 26.18 22.71 33.81
CA THR A 88 25.87 23.34 35.13
C THR A 88 24.73 24.39 35.19
N PRO A 89 24.04 24.64 36.34
CA PRO A 89 23.50 23.78 37.41
C PRO A 89 22.07 24.21 37.87
N ALA A 90 21.63 23.67 39.02
CA ALA A 90 20.66 24.26 39.97
C ALA A 90 19.15 23.99 39.76
N LYS A 91 18.70 22.83 40.30
CA LYS A 91 17.52 22.85 41.17
C LYS A 91 17.81 22.05 42.44
N THR A 92 17.80 22.80 43.53
CA THR A 92 17.88 22.42 44.94
C THR A 92 17.20 21.09 45.29
N ALA A 93 17.97 20.23 45.96
CA ALA A 93 17.52 19.17 46.86
C ALA A 93 16.88 19.78 48.15
N PRO A 94 16.47 19.01 49.18
CA PRO A 94 16.25 17.55 49.29
C PRO A 94 14.91 17.21 49.99
N LEU A 95 14.55 15.92 50.07
CA LEU A 95 14.25 15.20 51.34
C LEU A 95 13.73 13.79 51.04
N VAL A 96 14.68 12.86 51.08
CA VAL A 96 14.46 11.45 51.39
C VAL A 96 14.32 11.34 52.91
N SER A 97 13.22 10.78 53.39
CA SER A 97 13.16 10.03 54.64
C SER A 97 12.73 8.62 54.22
N ALA A 98 13.65 7.67 54.10
CA ALA A 98 14.10 6.84 55.21
C ALA A 98 12.95 5.97 55.78
N GLU A 99 12.46 5.06 54.95
CA GLU A 99 11.71 3.88 55.40
C GLU A 99 12.75 2.82 55.79
N LYS A 100 12.86 2.50 57.08
CA LYS A 100 13.61 1.34 57.57
C LYS A 100 13.03 0.84 58.89
N THR A 101 12.91 -0.49 58.96
CA THR A 101 12.86 -1.41 60.12
C THR A 101 11.55 -1.54 60.90
N GLU A 102 10.80 -2.59 60.57
CA GLU A 102 10.49 -3.67 61.53
C GLU A 102 11.60 -4.74 61.47
#